data_AF-A0A7K1HIN5-F1
#
_entry.id   AF-A0A7K1HIN5-F1
#
_cell.length_a   1.000
_cell.length_b   1.000
_cell.length_c   1.000
_cell.angle_alpha   90.00
_cell.angle_beta   90.00
_cell.angle_gamma   90.00
#
_symmetry.space_group_name_H-M   'P 1'
#
loop_
_entity.id
_entity.type
_entity.pdbx_description
1 polymer ?
#
loop_
_entity_poly.entity_id
_entity_poly.type
_entity_poly.pdbx_seq_one_letter_code
_entity_poly.pdbx_strand_id
1 'polypeptide(L)' 'GRQGIKLGHNKAVKLATFLSNKRMVAKEGKEYRFNRDFYY' A
#
# COMPACT_ATOMS: atom_id res chain seq x y z
N GLY A 1 -1.94 13.03 -15.39
CA GLY A 1 -2.53 12.08 -14.42
C GLY A 1 -1.41 11.23 -13.83
N ARG A 2 -1.45 10.93 -12.53
CA ARG A 2 -0.42 10.10 -11.84
C ARG A 2 -0.25 8.78 -12.59
N GLN A 3 0.88 8.62 -13.27
CA GLN A 3 1.24 7.38 -13.95
C GLN A 3 1.66 6.38 -12.86
N GLY A 4 0.77 5.42 -12.57
CA GLY A 4 1.07 4.34 -11.64
C GLY A 4 2.21 3.47 -12.17
N ILE A 5 3.10 3.02 -11.28
CA ILE A 5 4.13 2.04 -11.64
C ILE A 5 3.44 0.71 -11.92
N LYS A 6 3.67 0.13 -13.10
CA LYS A 6 3.19 -1.23 -13.44
C LYS A 6 3.96 -2.26 -12.61
N LEU A 7 3.41 -2.63 -11.46
CA LEU A 7 3.85 -3.76 -10.66
C LEU A 7 3.10 -5.02 -11.11
N GLY A 8 3.81 -6.13 -11.32
CA GLY A 8 3.17 -7.43 -11.52
C GLY A 8 2.37 -7.86 -10.28
N HIS A 9 1.34 -8.70 -10.47
CA HIS A 9 0.38 -9.08 -9.43
C HIS A 9 1.06 -9.53 -8.12
N ASN A 10 1.96 -10.52 -8.19
CA ASN A 10 2.65 -11.05 -7.00
C ASN A 10 3.49 -9.99 -6.29
N LYS A 11 4.07 -9.05 -7.04
CA LYS A 11 4.89 -7.97 -6.46
C LYS A 11 3.99 -6.92 -5.79
N ALA A 12 2.86 -6.59 -6.40
CA ALA A 12 1.86 -5.69 -5.82
C ALA A 12 1.26 -6.29 -4.53
N VAL A 13 0.93 -7.59 -4.52
CA VAL A 13 0.42 -8.29 -3.34
C VAL A 13 1.45 -8.26 -2.20
N LYS A 14 2.71 -8.64 -2.47
CA LYS A 14 3.78 -8.61 -1.46
C LYS A 14 4.00 -7.21 -0.89
N LEU A 15 3.98 -6.19 -1.74
CA LEU A 15 4.12 -4.80 -1.30
C LEU A 15 2.95 -4.36 -0.41
N ALA A 16 1.71 -4.65 -0.81
CA ALA A 16 0.52 -4.34 -0.02
C ALA A 16 0.55 -5.01 1.36
N THR A 17 0.92 -6.29 1.41
CA THR A 17 1.10 -7.03 2.68
C THR A 17 2.17 -6.39 3.55
N PHE A 18 3.35 -6.10 2.98
CA PHE A 18 4.45 -5.50 3.73
C PHE A 18 4.06 -4.14 4.34
N LEU A 19 3.50 -3.24 3.54
CA LEU A 19 3.09 -1.90 3.99
C LEU A 19 1.97 -1.97 5.04
N SER A 20 1.04 -2.91 4.89
CA SER A 20 -0.05 -3.11 5.85
C SER A 20 0.48 -3.64 7.19
N ASN A 21 1.40 -4.62 7.15
CA ASN A 21 2.03 -5.17 8.36
C ASN A 21 2.81 -4.11 9.15
N LYS A 22 3.42 -3.15 8.45
CA LYS A 22 4.10 -2.01 9.08
C LYS A 22 3.15 -0.91 9.53
N ARG A 23 1.83 -1.05 9.30
CA ARG A 23 0.82 -0.01 9.55
C ARG A 23 1.12 1.29 8.81
N MET A 24 1.85 1.21 7.67
CA MET A 24 2.15 2.34 6.79
C MET A 24 0.95 2.70 5.92
N VAL A 25 0.13 1.71 5.59
CA VAL A 25 -1.10 1.89 4.82
C VAL A 25 -2.26 1.22 5.54
N ALA A 26 -3.41 1.86 5.49
CA ALA A 26 -4.68 1.32 5.94
C ALA A 26 -5.55 1.03 4.71
N LYS A 27 -6.25 -0.10 4.74
CA LYS A 27 -7.22 -0.44 3.69
C LYS A 27 -8.58 0.10 4.08
N GLU A 28 -9.08 1.08 3.34
CA GLU A 28 -10.43 1.62 3.51
C GLU A 28 -11.28 1.18 2.31
N GLY A 29 -12.03 0.10 2.51
CA GLY A 29 -12.85 -0.50 1.46
C GLY A 29 -12.01 -1.11 0.32
N LYS A 30 -12.14 -0.54 -0.89
CA LYS A 30 -11.42 -0.99 -2.09
C LYS A 30 -10.10 -0.24 -2.31
N GLU A 31 -9.81 0.77 -1.51
CA GLU A 31 -8.62 1.63 -1.68
C GLU A 31 -7.66 1.49 -0.50
N TYR A 32 -6.39 1.76 -0.77
CA TYR A 32 -5.37 1.88 0.27
C TYR A 32 -5.09 3.36 0.50
N ARG A 33 -5.09 3.77 1.76
CA ARG A 33 -4.69 5.11 2.20
C ARG A 33 -3.42 5.04 3.01
N PHE A 34 -2.57 6.05 2.87
CA PHE A 34 -1.38 6.14 3.70
C PHE A 34 -1.77 6.49 5.14
N ASN A 35 -1.24 5.75 6.10
CA ASN A 35 -1.47 6.02 7.51
C ASN A 35 -0.55 7.17 7.96
N ARG A 36 -1.12 8.33 8.28
CA ARG A 36 -0.34 9.50 8.72
C ARG A 36 0.28 9.33 10.10
N ASP A 37 -0.25 8.40 10.90
CA ASP A 37 0.25 8.08 12.22
C ASP A 37 1.44 7.10 12.18
N PHE A 38 1.85 6.67 10.98
CA PHE A 38 3.04 5.85 10.81
C PHE A 38 4.31 6.67 10.99
N TYR A 39 5.20 6.20 11.87
CA TYR A 39 6.55 6.72 12.06
C TYR A 39 7.57 5.58 11.82
N TYR A 40 8.71 5.88 11.21
CA TYR A 40 9.71 4.89 10.77
C TYR A 40 10.59 4.39 11.92
#